data_AF-A0A9D1FH10-F1
#
_entry.id   AF-A0A9D1FH10-F1
#
_cell.length_a   1.000
_cell.length_b   1.000
_cell.length_c   1.000
_cell.angle_alpha   90.00
_cell.angle_beta   90.00
_cell.angle_gamma   90.00
#
_symmetry.space_group_name_H-M   'P 1'
#
loop_
_entity.id
_entity.type
_entity.pdbx_description
1 polymer ?
#
loop_
_entity_poly.entity_id
_entity_poly.type
_entity_poly.pdbx_seq_one_letter_code
_entity_poly.pdbx_strand_id
1 'polypeptide(L)'
;MKDKCNKYEAYFTFRDENELLEHIKNCSECKLEHEKMQKVSDLISEVRPYFLAQKESKNKKATILKTACFSVALLFLTIGTGALNYQYDIVNSIVYHNLSAEELGFPTDEYGLIMVE
;
A
#
# COMPACT_ATOMS: atom_id res chain seq x y z
N MET A 1 55.90 25.21 -3.05
CA MET A 1 54.62 24.58 -2.69
C MET A 1 54.23 23.73 -3.90
N LYS A 2 54.22 22.39 -3.80
CA LYS A 2 53.78 21.54 -4.91
C LYS A 2 52.25 21.60 -4.95
N ASP A 3 51.69 22.01 -6.09
CA ASP A 3 50.26 22.20 -6.27
C ASP A 3 49.50 20.92 -5.95
N LYS A 4 48.69 20.95 -4.89
CA LYS A 4 47.80 19.84 -4.53
C LYS A 4 46.73 19.69 -5.60
N CYS A 5 46.51 18.48 -6.09
CA CYS A 5 45.50 18.21 -7.10
C CYS A 5 44.09 18.13 -6.47
N ASN A 6 43.30 19.20 -6.56
CA ASN A 6 41.91 19.23 -6.10
C ASN A 6 40.90 18.71 -7.15
N LYS A 7 41.35 18.06 -8.24
CA LYS A 7 40.45 17.67 -9.33
C LYS A 7 39.63 16.42 -9.03
N TYR A 8 39.97 15.66 -7.99
CA TYR A 8 39.30 14.40 -7.64
C TYR A 8 37.79 14.60 -7.40
N GLU A 9 37.40 15.58 -6.58
CA GLU A 9 35.98 15.85 -6.27
C GLU A 9 35.19 16.25 -7.52
N ALA A 10 35.79 17.05 -8.40
CA ALA A 10 35.18 17.49 -9.65
C ALA A 10 34.96 16.31 -10.61
N TYR A 11 35.96 15.41 -10.74
CA TYR A 11 35.81 14.21 -11.56
C TYR A 11 34.79 13.23 -10.95
N PHE A 12 34.81 13.04 -9.63
CA PHE A 12 33.88 12.14 -8.94
C PHE A 12 32.41 12.60 -9.04
N THR A 13 32.16 13.90 -9.08
CA THR A 13 30.79 14.46 -9.06
C THR A 13 30.23 14.70 -10.47
N PHE A 14 31.07 15.09 -11.42
CA PHE A 14 30.62 15.62 -12.72
C PHE A 14 31.11 14.86 -13.95
N ARG A 15 32.01 13.88 -13.80
CA ARG A 15 32.61 13.14 -14.92
C ARG A 15 32.36 11.64 -14.81
N ASP A 16 32.63 10.96 -15.91
CA ASP A 16 32.47 9.51 -16.00
C ASP A 16 33.58 8.77 -15.24
N GLU A 17 33.23 7.61 -14.73
CA GLU A 17 34.09 6.76 -13.89
C GLU A 17 35.40 6.38 -14.60
N ASN A 18 35.36 6.23 -15.94
CA ASN A 18 36.54 5.94 -16.75
C ASN A 18 37.57 7.08 -16.74
N GLU A 19 37.12 8.34 -16.87
CA GLU A 19 38.00 9.51 -16.85
C GLU A 19 38.64 9.70 -15.47
N LEU A 20 37.88 9.42 -14.41
CA LEU A 20 38.38 9.44 -13.03
C LEU A 20 39.47 8.38 -12.82
N LEU A 21 39.25 7.15 -13.30
CA LEU A 21 40.22 6.05 -13.19
C LEU A 21 41.52 6.33 -13.96
N GLU A 22 41.43 6.95 -15.14
CA GLU A 22 42.61 7.41 -15.87
C GLU A 22 43.38 8.50 -15.11
N HIS A 23 42.66 9.44 -14.49
CA HIS A 23 43.28 10.49 -13.68
C HIS A 23 43.97 9.93 -12.43
N ILE A 24 43.36 8.95 -11.76
CA ILE A 24 43.92 8.27 -10.58
C ILE A 24 45.23 7.53 -10.92
N LYS A 25 45.34 6.95 -12.12
CA LYS A 25 46.59 6.29 -12.56
C LYS A 25 47.75 7.29 -12.69
N ASN A 26 47.45 8.52 -13.09
CA ASN A 26 48.45 9.55 -13.36
C ASN A 26 48.75 10.45 -12.15
N CYS A 27 47.86 10.53 -11.16
CA CYS A 27 48.01 11.39 -9.98
C CYS A 27 48.05 10.59 -8.66
N SER A 28 49.18 10.66 -7.95
CA SER A 28 49.37 9.95 -6.68
C SER A 28 48.51 10.50 -5.53
N GLU A 29 48.21 11.80 -5.53
CA GLU A 29 47.36 12.42 -4.51
C GLU A 29 45.91 11.98 -4.64
N CYS A 30 45.35 12.05 -5.86
CA CYS A 30 43.98 11.58 -6.13
C CYS A 30 43.83 10.07 -5.92
N LYS A 31 44.91 9.28 -6.07
CA LYS A 31 44.91 7.85 -5.71
C LYS A 31 44.71 7.62 -4.22
N LEU A 32 45.40 8.38 -3.37
CA LEU A 32 45.24 8.29 -1.91
C LEU A 32 43.85 8.76 -1.48
N GLU A 33 43.28 9.77 -2.13
CA GLU A 33 41.91 10.21 -1.86
C GLU A 33 40.89 9.15 -2.30
N HIS A 34 41.08 8.53 -3.46
CA HIS A 34 40.23 7.44 -3.92
C HIS A 34 40.23 6.25 -2.96
N GLU A 35 41.39 5.86 -2.45
CA GLU A 35 41.50 4.77 -1.47
C GLU A 35 40.78 5.11 -0.14
N LYS A 36 40.87 6.36 0.32
CA LYS A 36 40.11 6.82 1.50
C LYS A 36 38.61 6.75 1.24
N MET A 37 38.16 7.18 0.06
CA MET A 37 36.74 7.15 -0.31
C MET A 37 36.21 5.72 -0.46
N GLN A 38 37.01 4.79 -0.99
CA GLN A 38 36.66 3.37 -1.02
C GLN A 38 36.46 2.80 0.39
N LYS A 39 37.39 3.08 1.32
CA LYS A 39 37.25 2.64 2.73
C LYS A 39 36.00 3.23 3.40
N VAL A 40 35.67 4.49 3.12
CA VAL A 40 34.44 5.11 3.62
C VAL A 40 33.19 4.47 3.01
N SER A 41 33.22 4.18 1.70
CA SER A 41 32.12 3.50 1.01
C SER A 41 31.87 2.11 1.59
N ASP A 42 32.93 1.34 1.85
CA ASP A 42 32.84 0.03 2.48
C ASP A 42 32.19 0.13 3.86
N LEU A 43 32.63 1.09 4.67
CA LEU A 43 32.06 1.32 6.00
C LEU A 43 30.57 1.70 5.93
N ILE A 44 30.18 2.54 4.97
CA ILE A 44 28.77 2.91 4.75
C ILE A 44 27.95 1.69 4.31
N SER A 45 28.54 0.82 3.48
CA SER A 45 27.90 -0.40 2.98
C SER A 45 27.59 -1.38 4.11
N GLU A 46 28.43 -1.46 5.14
CA GLU A 46 28.22 -2.29 6.32
C GLU A 46 27.05 -1.81 7.19
N VAL A 47 26.84 -0.49 7.27
CA VAL A 47 25.75 0.10 8.08
C VAL A 47 24.42 0.18 7.29
N ARG A 48 24.47 0.20 5.95
CA ARG A 48 23.27 0.17 5.08
C ARG A 48 22.23 -0.90 5.47
N PRO A 49 22.57 -2.19 5.68
CA PRO A 49 21.57 -3.21 6.02
C PRO A 49 20.81 -2.88 7.31
N TYR A 50 21.46 -2.27 8.31
CA TYR A 50 20.80 -1.87 9.55
C TYR A 50 19.70 -0.82 9.33
N PHE A 51 19.98 0.21 8.54
CA PHE A 51 19.00 1.25 8.23
C PHE A 51 17.84 0.73 7.38
N LEU A 52 18.13 -0.16 6.43
CA LEU A 52 17.09 -0.81 5.63
C LEU A 52 16.17 -1.66 6.51
N ALA A 53 16.73 -2.49 7.39
CA ALA A 53 15.96 -3.30 8.34
C ALA A 53 15.07 -2.44 9.26
N GLN A 54 15.59 -1.30 9.74
CA GLN A 54 14.82 -0.37 10.56
C GLN A 54 13.67 0.28 9.78
N LYS A 55 13.90 0.66 8.52
CA LYS A 55 12.88 1.24 7.63
C LYS A 55 11.79 0.21 7.30
N GLU A 56 12.16 -1.02 7.00
CA GLU A 56 11.22 -2.11 6.74
C GLU A 56 10.34 -2.41 7.95
N SER A 57 10.91 -2.44 9.16
CA SER A 57 10.15 -2.63 10.40
C SER A 57 9.07 -1.56 10.59
N LYS A 58 9.39 -0.29 10.33
CA LYS A 58 8.43 0.83 10.39
C LYS A 58 7.33 0.67 9.35
N ASN A 59 7.70 0.33 8.11
CA ASN A 59 6.75 0.16 7.02
C ASN A 59 5.81 -1.04 7.25
N LYS A 60 6.31 -2.16 7.79
CA LYS A 60 5.48 -3.33 8.13
C LYS A 60 4.38 -2.97 9.13
N LYS A 61 4.70 -2.21 10.19
CA LYS A 61 3.71 -1.74 11.18
C LYS A 61 2.64 -0.85 10.55
N ALA A 62 3.04 0.08 9.68
CA ALA A 62 2.10 0.95 8.98
C ALA A 62 1.18 0.18 8.03
N THR A 63 1.70 -0.81 7.31
CA THR A 63 0.90 -1.67 6.43
C THR A 63 -0.11 -2.49 7.22
N ILE A 64 0.32 -3.14 8.32
CA ILE A 64 -0.58 -3.94 9.19
C ILE A 64 -1.72 -3.07 9.76
N LEU A 65 -1.41 -1.83 10.17
CA LEU A 65 -2.43 -0.91 10.68
C LEU A 65 -3.46 -0.54 9.60
N LYS A 66 -3.00 -0.25 8.38
CA LYS A 66 -3.90 0.06 7.24
C LYS A 66 -4.79 -1.11 6.89
N THR A 67 -4.24 -2.33 6.86
CA THR A 67 -5.02 -3.54 6.55
C THR A 67 -6.04 -3.84 7.64
N ALA A 68 -5.71 -3.63 8.91
CA ALA A 68 -6.64 -3.80 10.02
C ALA A 68 -7.79 -2.78 9.99
N CYS A 69 -7.52 -1.53 9.63
CA CYS A 69 -8.56 -0.51 9.49
C CYS A 69 -9.53 -0.85 8.35
N PHE A 70 -8.99 -1.30 7.20
CA PHE A 70 -9.81 -1.70 6.06
C PHE A 70 -10.70 -2.91 6.37
N SER A 71 -10.18 -3.93 7.06
CA SER A 71 -10.97 -5.12 7.40
C SER A 71 -12.12 -4.80 8.36
N VAL A 72 -11.88 -3.93 9.34
CA VAL A 72 -12.94 -3.47 10.27
C VAL A 72 -14.03 -2.70 9.52
N ALA A 73 -13.66 -1.78 8.62
CA ALA A 73 -14.64 -1.05 7.80
C ALA A 73 -15.48 -2.00 6.92
N LEU A 74 -14.86 -3.01 6.32
CA LEU A 74 -15.55 -4.02 5.51
C LEU A 74 -16.59 -4.80 6.35
N LEU A 75 -16.22 -5.21 7.56
CA LEU A 75 -17.14 -5.92 8.46
C LEU A 75 -18.34 -5.06 8.87
N PHE A 76 -18.13 -3.77 9.14
CA PHE A 76 -19.25 -2.88 9.45
C PHE A 76 -20.18 -2.67 8.27
N LEU A 77 -19.64 -2.58 7.04
CA LEU A 77 -20.46 -2.45 5.84
C LEU A 77 -21.33 -3.68 5.62
N THR A 78 -20.76 -4.89 5.72
CA THR A 78 -21.52 -6.13 5.49
C THR A 78 -22.60 -6.35 6.55
N ILE A 79 -22.29 -6.12 7.83
CA ILE A 79 -23.27 -6.25 8.93
C ILE A 79 -24.37 -5.20 8.79
N GLY A 80 -24.01 -3.95 8.46
CA GLY A 80 -24.98 -2.87 8.26
C GLY A 80 -25.97 -3.16 7.14
N THR A 81 -25.50 -3.63 5.99
CA THR A 81 -26.39 -4.03 4.90
C THR A 81 -27.24 -5.24 5.25
N GLY A 82 -26.70 -6.21 5.99
CA GLY A 82 -27.46 -7.38 6.44
C GLY A 82 -28.61 -7.01 7.37
N ALA A 83 -28.38 -6.10 8.32
CA ALA A 83 -29.41 -5.64 9.26
C ALA A 83 -30.56 -4.89 8.56
N LEU A 84 -30.25 -4.04 7.58
CA LEU A 84 -31.27 -3.32 6.81
C LEU A 84 -32.12 -4.27 5.95
N ASN A 85 -31.50 -5.25 5.30
CA ASN A 85 -32.23 -6.24 4.51
C ASN A 85 -33.11 -7.13 5.41
N TYR A 86 -32.59 -7.57 6.57
CA TYR A 86 -33.36 -8.38 7.50
C TYR A 86 -34.61 -7.66 8.03
N GLN A 87 -34.50 -6.36 8.32
CA GLN A 87 -35.67 -5.58 8.74
C GLN A 87 -36.68 -5.43 7.59
N TYR A 88 -36.22 -5.20 6.36
CA TYR A 88 -37.10 -5.12 5.20
C TYR A 88 -37.84 -6.43 4.95
N ASP A 89 -37.15 -7.57 4.98
CA ASP A 89 -37.75 -8.90 4.78
C ASP A 89 -38.78 -9.25 5.85
N ILE A 90 -38.53 -8.89 7.12
CA ILE A 90 -39.53 -9.09 8.18
C ILE A 90 -40.78 -8.25 7.91
N VAL A 91 -40.63 -6.96 7.60
CA VAL A 91 -41.78 -6.09 7.32
C VAL A 91 -42.54 -6.59 6.11
N ASN A 92 -41.84 -6.98 5.03
CA ASN A 92 -42.47 -7.52 3.84
C ASN A 92 -43.22 -8.82 4.13
N SER A 93 -42.62 -9.76 4.86
CA SER A 93 -43.28 -11.03 5.19
C SER A 93 -44.52 -10.83 6.05
N ILE A 94 -44.52 -9.89 6.99
CA ILE A 94 -45.70 -9.53 7.79
C ILE A 94 -46.78 -8.88 6.91
N VAL A 95 -46.41 -7.96 6.02
CA VAL A 95 -47.35 -7.28 5.13
C VAL A 95 -47.98 -8.28 4.14
N TYR A 96 -47.18 -9.10 3.47
CA TYR A 96 -47.66 -10.13 2.54
C TYR A 96 -48.49 -11.22 3.21
N HIS A 97 -48.22 -11.57 4.46
CA HIS A 97 -49.04 -12.55 5.19
C HIS A 97 -50.42 -11.98 5.59
N ASN A 98 -50.57 -10.66 5.69
CA ASN A 98 -51.82 -10.03 6.10
C ASN A 98 -52.66 -9.51 4.92
N LEU A 99 -52.12 -9.54 3.70
CA LEU A 99 -52.84 -9.15 2.49
C LEU A 99 -53.84 -10.24 2.09
N SER A 100 -55.04 -9.81 1.71
CA SER A 100 -56.07 -10.69 1.14
C SER A 100 -55.71 -11.10 -0.30
N ALA A 101 -56.32 -12.18 -0.80
CA ALA A 101 -56.04 -12.68 -2.14
C ALA A 101 -56.29 -11.64 -3.25
N GLU A 102 -57.28 -10.76 -3.04
CA GLU A 102 -57.58 -9.65 -3.96
C GLU A 102 -56.47 -8.59 -3.98
N GLU A 103 -55.92 -8.22 -2.81
CA GLU A 103 -54.84 -7.24 -2.72
C GLU A 103 -53.50 -7.76 -3.27
N LEU A 104 -53.34 -9.09 -3.33
CA LEU A 104 -52.24 -9.75 -4.03
C LEU A 104 -52.44 -9.80 -5.56
N GLY A 105 -53.57 -9.31 -6.06
CA GLY A 105 -53.89 -9.25 -7.49
C GLY A 105 -54.43 -10.56 -8.06
N PHE A 106 -54.83 -11.51 -7.22
CA PHE A 106 -55.52 -12.71 -7.70
C PHE A 106 -56.97 -12.39 -8.04
N PRO A 107 -57.52 -12.99 -9.11
CA PRO A 107 -58.95 -12.87 -9.40
C PRO A 107 -59.74 -13.58 -8.29
N THR A 108 -60.49 -12.82 -7.51
CA THR A 108 -61.36 -13.34 -6.44
C THR A 108 -62.84 -13.18 -6.82
N ASP A 109 -63.69 -14.05 -6.27
CA ASP A 109 -65.14 -13.92 -6.37
C ASP A 109 -65.70 -12.90 -5.35
N GLU A 110 -67.02 -12.67 -5.36
CA GLU A 110 -67.71 -11.77 -4.41
C GLU A 110 -67.54 -12.19 -2.93
N TYR A 111 -67.11 -13.42 -2.66
CA TYR A 111 -66.87 -13.95 -1.32
C TYR A 111 -65.39 -13.88 -0.92
N GLY A 112 -64.51 -13.34 -1.77
CA GLY A 112 -63.08 -13.19 -1.51
C GLY A 112 -62.27 -14.47 -1.70
N LEU A 113 -62.83 -15.49 -2.35
CA LEU A 113 -62.15 -16.75 -2.66
C LEU A 113 -61.49 -16.66 -4.03
N ILE A 114 -60.33 -17.30 -4.18
CA ILE A 114 -59.58 -17.32 -5.45
C ILE A 114 -60.39 -18.07 -6.50
N MET A 115 -60.65 -17.42 -7.63
CA MET A 115 -61.28 -18.06 -8.78
C MET A 115 -60.26 -18.95 -9.48
N VAL A 116 -60.52 -20.26 -9.46
CA VAL A 116 -59.77 -21.25 -10.24
C VAL A 116 -60.61 -21.55 -11.47
N GLU A 117 -60.16 -21.13 -12.66
CA GLU A 117 -60.70 -21.66 -13.92
C GLU A 117 -60.39 -23.16 -14.05
#